data_AF-B0TZB3-F1
#
_entry.id   AF-B0TZB3-F1
#
_cell.length_a   1.000
_cell.length_b   1.000
_cell.length_c   1.000
_cell.angle_alpha   90.00
_cell.angle_beta   90.00
_cell.angle_gamma   90.00
#
_symmetry.space_group_name_H-M   'P 1'
#
loop_
_entity.id
_entity.type
_entity.pdbx_description
1 polymer ?
#
loop_
_entity_poly.entity_id
_entity_poly.type
_entity_poly.pdbx_seq_one_letter_code
_entity_poly.pdbx_strand_id
1 'polypeptide(L)'
;MDTWHKGRVALVGDSAACPSILMGLGSIFAIVEAYILAGELHQAKGDHNIAFDQWQHRLKDIIARKQKVGLTNLSVAASDEIVKKYLSTITVKISSTPVISKFIGAGIFKDPIEVPEYKQD
;
A
#
# COMPACT_ATOMS: atom_id res chain seq x y z
N MET A 1 -1.92 -2.66 -13.52
CA MET A 1 -3.17 -3.23 -14.10
C MET A 1 -4.19 -2.13 -14.19
N ASP A 2 -5.00 -2.13 -15.24
CA ASP A 2 -6.03 -1.10 -15.45
C ASP A 2 -7.29 -1.36 -14.63
N THR A 3 -7.64 -2.65 -14.44
CA THR A 3 -8.73 -3.10 -13.58
C THR A 3 -8.30 -4.27 -12.70
N TRP A 4 -8.91 -4.42 -11.52
CA TRP A 4 -8.67 -5.50 -10.55
C TRP A 4 -9.81 -6.50 -10.47
N HIS A 5 -10.84 -6.33 -11.31
CA HIS A 5 -12.01 -7.17 -11.34
C HIS A 5 -12.43 -7.48 -12.78
N LYS A 6 -13.16 -8.59 -12.94
CA LYS A 6 -13.77 -9.01 -14.20
C LYS A 6 -15.04 -9.82 -13.90
N GLY A 7 -16.19 -9.30 -14.31
CA GLY A 7 -17.48 -9.92 -14.03
C GLY A 7 -17.71 -10.03 -12.52
N ARG A 8 -17.82 -11.25 -12.00
CA ARG A 8 -18.05 -11.53 -10.57
C ARG A 8 -16.78 -11.87 -9.79
N VAL A 9 -15.61 -11.70 -10.40
CA VAL A 9 -14.31 -12.02 -9.78
C VAL A 9 -13.55 -10.73 -9.52
N ALA A 10 -13.05 -10.57 -8.29
CA ALA A 10 -12.17 -9.47 -7.89
C ALA A 10 -10.88 -10.05 -7.28
N LEU A 11 -9.75 -9.42 -7.59
CA LEU A 11 -8.45 -9.68 -6.98
C LEU A 11 -8.31 -8.80 -5.73
N VAL A 12 -7.69 -9.29 -4.67
CA VAL A 12 -7.50 -8.52 -3.42
C VAL A 12 -6.11 -8.79 -2.85
N GLY A 13 -5.56 -7.82 -2.12
CA GLY A 13 -4.24 -7.86 -1.51
C GLY A 13 -3.14 -7.87 -2.57
N ASP A 14 -2.08 -8.63 -2.32
CA ASP A 14 -0.92 -8.66 -3.22
C ASP A 14 -1.25 -9.11 -4.66
N SER A 15 -2.35 -9.85 -4.84
CA SER A 15 -2.83 -10.27 -6.17
C SER A 15 -3.37 -9.10 -7.02
N ALA A 16 -3.93 -8.07 -6.38
CA ALA A 16 -4.37 -6.85 -7.05
C ALA A 16 -3.29 -5.77 -7.04
N ALA A 17 -2.53 -5.69 -5.95
CA ALA A 17 -1.93 -4.45 -5.50
C ALA A 17 -0.68 -4.63 -4.62
N CYS A 18 0.23 -5.55 -4.95
CA CYS A 18 1.44 -5.77 -4.15
C CYS A 18 2.25 -4.48 -3.89
N PRO A 19 2.34 -4.01 -2.63
CA PRO A 19 3.14 -2.86 -2.26
C PRO A 19 4.52 -3.37 -1.87
N SER A 20 5.47 -3.37 -2.81
CA SER A 20 6.92 -3.63 -2.63
C SER A 20 7.32 -4.37 -1.34
N ILE A 21 7.80 -5.62 -1.47
CA ILE A 21 8.18 -6.54 -0.37
C ILE A 21 8.97 -5.86 0.77
N LEU A 22 9.80 -4.86 0.45
CA LEU A 22 10.61 -4.11 1.43
C LEU A 22 9.80 -3.37 2.51
N MET A 23 8.51 -3.10 2.29
CA MET A 23 7.70 -2.29 3.22
C MET A 23 6.97 -3.13 4.27
N GLY A 24 6.80 -4.45 4.07
CA GLY A 24 6.11 -5.33 5.03
C GLY A 24 4.63 -4.97 5.27
N LEU A 25 4.02 -4.18 4.38
CA LEU A 25 2.65 -3.67 4.55
C LEU A 25 1.57 -4.52 3.84
N GLY A 26 1.95 -5.57 3.11
CA GLY A 26 1.02 -6.36 2.29
C GLY A 26 -0.22 -6.82 3.07
N SER A 27 -0.03 -7.36 4.28
CA SER A 27 -1.14 -7.81 5.14
C SER A 27 -2.07 -6.68 5.59
N ILE A 28 -1.52 -5.50 5.88
CA ILE A 28 -2.33 -4.34 6.30
C ILE A 28 -3.18 -3.85 5.12
N PHE A 29 -2.57 -3.75 3.93
CA PHE A 29 -3.32 -3.40 2.72
C PHE A 29 -4.39 -4.43 2.41
N ALA A 30 -4.09 -5.73 2.50
CA ALA A 30 -5.08 -6.77 2.26
C ALA A 30 -6.31 -6.64 3.18
N ILE A 31 -6.11 -6.33 4.47
CA ILE A 31 -7.21 -6.10 5.42
C ILE A 31 -8.05 -4.88 5.01
N VAL A 32 -7.40 -3.76 4.69
CA VAL A 32 -8.09 -2.52 4.31
C VAL A 32 -8.86 -2.70 3.01
N GLU A 33 -8.25 -3.32 2.01
CA GLU A 33 -8.90 -3.61 0.73
C GLU A 33 -10.11 -4.53 0.91
N ALA A 34 -10.00 -5.57 1.74
CA ALA A 34 -11.10 -6.48 2.03
C ALA A 34 -12.25 -5.78 2.77
N TYR A 35 -11.94 -4.91 3.74
CA TYR A 35 -12.94 -4.13 4.46
C TYR A 35 -13.73 -3.20 3.52
N ILE A 36 -13.03 -2.44 2.68
CA ILE A 36 -13.67 -1.53 1.73
C ILE A 36 -14.50 -2.33 0.71
N LEU A 37 -13.98 -3.45 0.20
CA LEU A 37 -14.73 -4.29 -0.74
C LEU A 37 -16.03 -4.80 -0.13
N ALA A 38 -15.98 -5.30 1.11
CA ALA A 38 -17.17 -5.79 1.82
C ALA A 38 -18.18 -4.66 2.05
N GLY A 39 -17.71 -3.47 2.42
CA GLY A 39 -18.55 -2.30 2.63
C GLY A 39 -19.19 -1.76 1.36
N GLU A 40 -18.46 -1.66 0.26
CA GLU A 40 -19.00 -1.26 -1.04
C GLU A 40 -20.03 -2.28 -1.55
N LEU A 41 -19.80 -3.59 -1.33
CA LEU A 41 -20.79 -4.63 -1.63
C LEU A 41 -22.06 -4.48 -0.78
N HIS A 42 -21.92 -4.17 0.51
CA HIS A 42 -23.05 -3.91 1.39
C HIS A 42 -23.84 -2.68 0.93
N GLN A 43 -23.16 -1.56 0.68
CA GLN A 43 -23.76 -0.30 0.23
C GLN A 43 -24.46 -0.44 -1.13
N ALA A 44 -23.88 -1.23 -2.05
CA ALA A 44 -24.46 -1.53 -3.35
C ALA A 44 -25.57 -2.61 -3.30
N LYS A 45 -25.96 -3.08 -2.10
CA LYS A 45 -26.97 -4.16 -1.93
C LYS A 45 -26.63 -5.42 -2.73
N GLY A 46 -25.34 -5.73 -2.85
CA GLY A 46 -24.82 -6.88 -3.60
C GLY A 46 -24.65 -6.67 -5.10
N ASP A 47 -24.91 -5.47 -5.65
CA ASP A 47 -24.54 -5.16 -7.03
C ASP A 47 -23.02 -5.03 -7.17
N HIS A 48 -22.40 -6.12 -7.64
CA HIS A 48 -20.95 -6.22 -7.78
C HIS A 48 -20.38 -5.26 -8.82
N ASN A 49 -21.13 -4.81 -9.82
CA ASN A 49 -20.59 -3.89 -10.83
C ASN A 49 -20.32 -2.52 -10.20
N ILE A 50 -21.29 -2.04 -9.41
CA ILE A 50 -21.16 -0.78 -8.67
C ILE A 50 -20.10 -0.93 -7.59
N ALA A 51 -20.18 -2.00 -6.79
CA ALA A 51 -19.28 -2.21 -5.66
C ALA A 51 -17.81 -2.31 -6.10
N PHE A 52 -17.51 -3.08 -7.15
CA PHE A 52 -16.14 -3.29 -7.60
C PHE A 52 -15.54 -2.03 -8.21
N ASP A 53 -16.33 -1.23 -8.95
CA ASP A 53 -15.86 0.04 -9.49
C ASP A 53 -15.56 1.05 -8.38
N GLN A 54 -16.44 1.18 -7.39
CA GLN A 54 -16.22 2.09 -6.26
C GLN A 54 -15.03 1.68 -5.40
N TRP A 55 -14.94 0.38 -5.07
CA TRP A 55 -13.82 -0.19 -4.34
C TRP A 55 -12.49 0.08 -5.04
N GLN A 56 -12.41 -0.21 -6.34
CA GLN A 56 -11.20 0.04 -7.14
C GLN A 56 -10.88 1.53 -7.21
N HIS A 57 -11.89 2.39 -7.45
CA HIS A 57 -11.69 3.83 -7.58
C HIS A 57 -11.09 4.46 -6.32
N ARG A 58 -11.57 4.06 -5.14
CA ARG A 58 -11.05 4.56 -3.85
C ARG A 58 -9.59 4.18 -3.60
N LEU A 59 -9.19 3.00 -4.04
CA LEU A 59 -7.93 2.38 -3.64
C LEU A 59 -6.81 2.55 -4.68
N LYS A 60 -7.14 2.61 -5.97
CA LYS A 60 -6.18 2.61 -7.09
C LYS A 60 -5.11 3.70 -6.96
N ASP A 61 -5.51 4.92 -6.68
CA ASP A 61 -4.56 6.04 -6.59
C ASP A 61 -3.70 5.97 -5.33
N ILE A 62 -4.26 5.52 -4.21
CA ILE A 62 -3.54 5.35 -2.94
C ILE A 62 -2.45 4.29 -3.10
N ILE A 63 -2.82 3.13 -3.65
CA ILE A 63 -1.89 2.02 -3.89
C ILE A 63 -0.83 2.41 -4.90
N ALA A 64 -1.18 3.10 -5.99
CA ALA A 64 -0.21 3.56 -6.98
C ALA A 64 0.84 4.50 -6.37
N ARG A 65 0.44 5.43 -5.49
CA ARG A 65 1.38 6.31 -4.76
C ARG A 65 2.31 5.50 -3.86
N LYS A 66 1.78 4.52 -3.11
CA LYS A 66 2.57 3.68 -2.20
C LYS A 66 3.54 2.76 -2.95
N GLN A 67 3.12 2.18 -4.07
CA GLN A 67 3.99 1.38 -4.95
C GLN A 67 5.15 2.21 -5.51
N LYS A 68 4.92 3.48 -5.88
CA LYS A 68 5.98 4.39 -6.34
C LYS A 68 7.03 4.66 -5.25
N VAL A 69 6.60 4.84 -4.00
CA VAL A 69 7.52 4.97 -2.85
C VAL A 69 8.31 3.67 -2.65
N GLY A 70 7.65 2.52 -2.73
CA GLY A 70 8.27 1.21 -2.63
C GLY A 70 9.34 0.94 -3.70
N LEU A 71 9.10 1.34 -4.95
CA LEU A 71 10.07 1.26 -6.06
C LEU A 71 11.27 2.18 -5.85
N THR A 72 11.04 3.39 -5.34
CA THR A 72 12.13 4.32 -5.01
C THR A 72 13.04 3.71 -3.93
N ASN A 73 12.47 3.10 -2.89
CA ASN A 73 13.24 2.43 -1.84
C ASN A 73 13.96 1.16 -2.33
N LEU A 74 13.35 0.38 -3.24
CA LEU A 74 13.99 -0.76 -3.91
C LEU A 74 15.21 -0.32 -4.75
N SER A 75 15.10 0.78 -5.49
CA SER A 75 16.21 1.29 -6.31
C SER A 75 17.42 1.73 -5.47
N VAL A 76 17.18 2.28 -4.27
CA VAL A 76 18.23 2.63 -3.30
C VAL A 76 18.83 1.37 -2.65
N ALA A 77 18.02 0.34 -2.41
CA ALA A 77 18.49 -0.92 -1.83
C ALA A 77 19.27 -1.78 -2.84
N ALA A 78 18.90 -1.73 -4.13
CA ALA A 78 19.47 -2.56 -5.20
C ALA A 78 20.72 -1.97 -5.88
N SER A 79 21.12 -0.73 -5.55
CA SER A 79 22.41 -0.17 -6.00
C SER A 79 23.58 -0.79 -5.24
N ASP A 80 23.93 -2.01 -5.63
CA ASP A 80 25.03 -2.81 -5.09
C ASP A 80 26.37 -2.47 -5.78
N GLU A 81 27.24 -1.73 -5.08
CA GLU A 81 28.67 -2.07 -4.84
C GLU A 81 29.40 -0.88 -4.19
N ILE A 82 29.17 0.34 -4.66
CA ILE A 82 29.88 1.54 -4.17
C ILE A 82 29.23 2.08 -2.88
N VAL A 83 27.90 2.01 -2.80
CA VAL A 83 27.10 2.58 -1.71
C VAL A 83 27.18 1.75 -0.42
N LYS A 84 27.26 0.42 -0.56
CA LYS A 84 27.27 -0.56 0.53
C LYS A 84 28.54 -0.48 1.41
N LYS A 85 29.68 -0.10 0.82
CA LYS A 85 30.98 0.00 1.52
C LYS A 85 31.08 1.23 2.43
N TYR A 86 30.47 2.35 2.05
CA TYR A 86 30.54 3.59 2.83
C TYR A 86 29.36 3.76 3.80
N LEU A 87 28.16 3.27 3.45
CA LEU A 87 26.99 3.45 4.31
C LEU A 87 26.90 2.47 5.47
N SER A 88 27.46 1.25 5.38
CA SER A 88 27.34 0.24 6.46
C SER A 88 27.87 0.72 7.83
N THR A 89 28.82 1.65 7.85
CA THR A 89 29.35 2.26 9.08
C THR A 89 28.56 3.50 9.51
N ILE A 90 27.98 4.23 8.55
CA ILE A 90 27.16 5.41 8.80
C ILE A 90 25.76 5.01 9.31
N THR A 91 25.18 3.91 8.80
CA THR A 91 23.83 3.42 9.13
C THR A 91 23.66 3.11 10.61
N VAL A 92 24.65 2.52 11.29
CA VAL A 92 24.57 2.18 12.73
C VAL A 92 24.58 3.42 13.63
N LYS A 93 25.29 4.48 13.23
CA LYS A 93 25.35 5.76 13.97
C LYS A 93 24.17 6.69 13.65
N ILE A 94 23.60 6.58 12.45
CA ILE A 94 22.44 7.38 12.03
C ILE A 94 21.11 6.78 12.51
N SER A 95 21.00 5.45 12.62
CA SER A 95 19.79 4.79 13.17
C SER A 95 19.55 5.08 14.65
N SER A 96 20.57 5.57 15.37
CA SER A 96 20.51 5.97 16.77
C SER A 96 20.16 7.46 16.96
N THR A 97 19.94 8.20 15.87
CA THR A 97 19.48 9.61 15.93
C THR A 97 17.98 9.70 15.62
N PRO A 98 17.12 10.13 16.57
CA PRO A 98 15.66 10.11 16.44
C PRO A 98 15.08 11.03 15.34
N VAL A 99 15.91 11.87 14.73
CA VAL A 99 15.51 12.79 13.66
C VAL A 99 15.40 12.05 12.32
N ILE A 100 16.31 11.11 12.02
CA ILE A 100 16.38 10.48 10.69
C ILE A 100 15.39 9.32 10.59
N SER A 101 15.12 8.61 11.69
CA SER A 101 14.01 7.63 11.76
C SER A 101 12.65 8.28 11.47
N LYS A 102 12.45 9.55 11.87
CA LYS A 102 11.26 10.32 11.51
C LYS A 102 11.15 10.57 10.00
N PHE A 103 12.24 10.82 9.28
CA PHE A 103 12.18 11.05 7.82
C PHE A 103 11.92 9.76 7.03
N ILE A 104 12.52 8.64 7.42
CA ILE A 104 12.27 7.33 6.79
C ILE A 104 10.84 6.85 7.09
N GLY A 105 10.36 7.02 8.33
CA GLY A 105 8.99 6.68 8.72
C GLY A 105 7.93 7.62 8.13
N ALA A 106 8.23 8.92 7.99
CA ALA A 106 7.27 9.92 7.54
C ALA A 106 6.76 9.67 6.12
N GLY A 107 7.58 9.13 5.20
CA GLY A 107 7.13 8.81 3.84
C GLY A 107 6.18 7.61 3.77
N ILE A 108 6.33 6.65 4.68
CA ILE A 108 5.53 5.42 4.72
C ILE A 108 4.13 5.70 5.29
N PHE A 109 4.05 6.51 6.34
CA PHE A 109 2.81 6.81 7.06
C PHE A 109 2.17 8.16 6.70
N LYS A 110 2.72 8.93 5.75
CA LYS A 110 2.22 10.29 5.42
C LYS A 110 0.78 10.32 4.91
N ASP A 111 0.37 9.26 4.24
CA ASP A 111 -0.96 9.13 3.65
C ASP A 111 -1.67 7.98 4.36
N PRO A 112 -2.38 8.23 5.47
CA PRO A 112 -3.29 7.24 6.06
C PRO A 112 -4.41 6.95 5.06
N ILE A 113 -4.80 5.68 4.95
CA ILE A 113 -5.94 5.29 4.13
C ILE A 113 -7.19 5.68 4.92
N GLU A 114 -7.97 6.62 4.42
CA GLU A 114 -9.27 6.92 4.99
C GLU A 114 -10.20 5.75 4.76
N VAL A 115 -10.64 5.14 5.86
CA VAL A 115 -11.55 4.00 5.83
C VAL A 115 -12.96 4.52 6.03
N PRO A 116 -13.86 4.39 5.04
CA PRO A 116 -15.24 4.85 5.17
C PRO A 116 -16.00 4.03 6.21
N GLU A 117 -16.90 4.68 6.96
CA GLU A 117 -17.81 4.00 7.86
C GLU A 117 -19.00 3.43 7.09
N TYR A 118 -19.12 2.11 7.09
CA TYR A 118 -20.30 1.41 6.58
C TYR A 118 -21.25 1.14 7.74
N LYS A 119 -22.50 1.62 7.64
CA LYS A 119 -23.53 1.34 8.64
C LYS A 119 -23.86 -0.14 8.64
N GLN A 120 -23.96 -0.73 9.84
CA GLN A 120 -24.52 -2.05 10.03
C GLN A 120 -26.00 -1.86 10.34
N ASP A 121 -26.85 -2.06 9.33
CA ASP A 121 -28.31 -2.12 9.52
C ASP A 121 -28.73 -3.43 10.20
#